data_AF-A0A0A9G1P0-F1
#
_entry.id   AF-A0A0A9G1P0-F1
#
_cell.length_a   1.000
_cell.length_b   1.000
_cell.length_c   1.000
_cell.angle_alpha   90.00
_cell.angle_beta   90.00
_cell.angle_gamma   90.00
#
_symmetry.space_group_name_H-M   'P 1'
#
loop_
_entity.id
_entity.type
_entity.pdbx_description
1 polymer ?
#
loop_
_entity_poly.entity_id
_entity_poly.type
_entity_poly.pdbx_seq_one_letter_code
_entity_poly.pdbx_strand_id
1 'polypeptide(L)' 'MMGKAAVAMSRYMKSVSMLSFLLIEAPSLVLNPPLTLTRSDRHRLRTYIEALNTRLGQLQCQRH' A
#
# COMPACT_ATOMS: atom_id res chain seq x y z
N MET A 1 16.17 -3.50 -19.03
CA MET A 1 15.15 -3.96 -18.05
C MET A 1 14.94 -3.02 -16.87
N MET A 2 15.91 -2.16 -16.49
CA MET A 2 15.81 -1.18 -15.38
C MET A 2 14.55 -0.29 -15.39
N GLY A 3 14.10 0.18 -16.56
CA GLY A 3 12.93 1.08 -16.65
C GLY A 3 11.62 0.45 -16.16
N LYS A 4 11.44 -0.87 -16.37
CA LYS A 4 10.26 -1.60 -15.86
C LYS A 4 10.32 -1.74 -14.34
N ALA A 5 11.52 -1.95 -13.77
CA ALA A 5 11.71 -2.06 -12.32
C ALA A 5 11.45 -0.72 -11.61
N ALA A 6 11.93 0.41 -12.16
CA ALA A 6 11.67 1.73 -11.60
C ALA A 6 10.18 2.10 -11.61
N VAL A 7 9.47 1.78 -12.71
CA VAL A 7 8.02 1.97 -12.80
C VAL A 7 7.28 1.06 -11.81
N ALA A 8 7.71 -0.20 -11.66
CA ALA A 8 7.13 -1.12 -10.69
C ALA A 8 7.31 -0.61 -9.25
N MET A 9 8.51 -0.16 -8.88
CA MET A 9 8.77 0.45 -7.58
C MET A 9 7.86 1.65 -7.29
N SER A 10 7.75 2.58 -8.25
CA SER A 10 6.88 3.75 -8.10
C SER A 10 5.42 3.35 -7.88
N ARG A 11 4.93 2.35 -8.63
CA ARG A 11 3.56 1.83 -8.46
C ARG A 11 3.36 1.14 -7.11
N TYR A 12 4.34 0.37 -6.64
CA TYR A 12 4.29 -0.26 -5.32
C TYR A 12 4.30 0.77 -4.20
N MET A 13 5.18 1.77 -4.26
CA MET A 13 5.21 2.88 -3.29
C MET A 13 3.86 3.61 -3.25
N LYS A 14 3.32 3.97 -4.42
CA LYS A 14 2.00 4.62 -4.50
C LYS A 14 0.89 3.76 -3.91
N SER A 15 0.92 2.45 -4.18
CA SER A 15 -0.08 1.51 -3.65
C SER A 15 0.00 1.41 -2.13
N VAL A 16 1.22 1.32 -1.56
CA VAL A 16 1.42 1.32 -0.11
C VAL A 16 0.87 2.61 0.51
N SER A 17 1.19 3.78 -0.06
CA SER A 17 0.65 5.06 0.43
C SER A 17 -0.88 5.10 0.42
N MET A 18 -1.51 4.64 -0.67
CA MET A 18 -2.98 4.61 -0.77
C MET A 18 -3.62 3.64 0.23
N LEU A 19 -3.05 2.46 0.41
CA LEU A 19 -3.59 1.47 1.36
C LEU A 19 -3.41 1.94 2.81
N SER A 20 -2.29 2.57 3.14
CA SER A 20 -2.05 3.17 4.46
C SER A 20 -3.03 4.31 4.74
N PHE A 21 -3.27 5.17 3.74
CA PHE A 21 -4.30 6.22 3.83
C PHE A 21 -5.68 5.62 4.11
N LEU A 22 -6.10 4.60 3.35
CA LEU A 22 -7.38 3.93 3.57
C LEU A 22 -7.49 3.33 4.97
N LEU A 23 -6.41 2.74 5.48
CA LEU A 23 -6.40 2.07 6.77
C LEU A 23 -6.43 3.05 7.96
N ILE A 24 -5.74 4.18 7.86
CA ILE A 24 -5.45 5.06 9.00
C ILE A 24 -6.21 6.38 8.91
N GLU A 25 -6.13 7.06 7.77
CA GLU A 25 -6.61 8.44 7.61
C GLU A 25 -8.06 8.49 7.11
N ALA A 26 -8.44 7.62 6.18
CA ALA A 26 -9.78 7.66 5.59
C ALA A 26 -10.93 7.46 6.60
N PRO A 27 -10.80 6.67 7.68
CA PRO A 27 -11.83 6.59 8.72
C PRO A 27 -11.99 7.86 9.57
N SER A 28 -10.98 8.74 9.63
CA SER A 28 -11.08 10.02 10.35
C SER A 28 -11.63 11.16 9.50
N LEU A 29 -11.75 10.95 8.18
CA LEU A 29 -12.37 11.91 7.28
C LEU A 29 -13.90 11.91 7.45
N VAL A 30 -14.47 13.11 7.39
CA VAL A 30 -15.93 13.32 7.41
C VAL A 30 -16.50 12.98 6.03
N LEU A 31 -16.56 11.68 5.72
CA LEU A 31 -17.16 11.15 4.50
C LEU A 31 -18.65 10.88 4.71
N ASN A 32 -19.45 11.06 3.66
CA ASN A 32 -20.86 10.72 3.66
C ASN A 32 -21.19 9.78 2.49
N PRO A 33 -21.39 8.46 2.73
CA PRO A 33 -21.37 7.79 4.04
C PRO A 33 -19.95 7.63 4.63
N PRO A 34 -19.81 7.47 5.97
CA PRO A 34 -18.51 7.25 6.60
C PRO A 34 -17.83 5.96 6.11
N LEU A 35 -16.51 5.99 5.95
CA LEU A 35 -15.75 4.78 5.65
C LEU A 35 -15.74 3.86 6.88
N THR A 36 -16.40 2.73 6.77
CA THR A 36 -16.38 1.69 7.81
C THR A 36 -15.53 0.52 7.36
N LEU A 37 -14.41 0.29 8.03
CA LEU A 37 -13.57 -0.88 7.79
C LEU A 37 -13.85 -1.95 8.85
N THR A 38 -14.26 -3.14 8.40
CA THR A 38 -14.42 -4.28 9.31
C THR A 38 -13.05 -4.77 9.81
N ARG A 39 -13.05 -5.65 10.81
CA ARG A 39 -11.81 -6.33 11.26
C ARG A 39 -11.13 -7.06 10.11
N SER A 40 -11.91 -7.73 9.26
CA SER A 40 -11.42 -8.45 8.09
C SER A 40 -10.81 -7.50 7.06
N ASP A 41 -11.42 -6.34 6.80
CA ASP A 41 -10.88 -5.36 5.86
C ASP A 41 -9.56 -4.79 6.34
N ARG A 42 -9.48 -4.41 7.63
CA ARG A 42 -8.24 -3.93 8.25
C ARG A 42 -7.13 -4.97 8.19
N HIS A 43 -7.48 -6.24 8.43
CA HIS A 43 -6.53 -7.34 8.32
C HIS A 43 -6.01 -7.48 6.88
N ARG A 44 -6.89 -7.51 5.88
CA ARG A 44 -6.53 -7.58 4.46
C ARG A 44 -5.64 -6.42 4.02
N LEU A 45 -5.98 -5.19 4.41
CA LEU A 45 -5.17 -4.01 4.10
C LEU A 45 -3.75 -4.11 4.65
N ARG A 46 -3.60 -4.55 5.91
CA ARG A 46 -2.28 -4.78 6.53
C ARG A 46 -1.48 -5.84 5.79
N THR A 47 -2.10 -6.97 5.46
CA THR A 47 -1.45 -8.05 4.70
C THR A 47 -0.98 -7.57 3.32
N TYR A 48 -1.78 -6.77 2.62
CA TYR A 48 -1.38 -6.21 1.33
C TYR A 48 -0.23 -5.22 1.46
N ILE A 49 -0.28 -4.32 2.45
CA ILE A 49 0.82 -3.37 2.72
C ILE A 49 2.13 -4.13 3.00
N GLU A 50 2.08 -5.17 3.83
CA GLU A 50 3.24 -6.00 4.15
C GLU A 50 3.80 -6.68 2.90
N ALA A 51 2.96 -7.35 2.11
CA ALA A 51 3.40 -8.02 0.88
C ALA A 51 4.03 -7.05 -0.13
N LEU A 52 3.46 -5.84 -0.28
CA LEU A 52 4.00 -4.81 -1.17
C LEU A 52 5.35 -4.28 -0.67
N ASN A 53 5.50 -4.05 0.63
CA ASN A 53 6.78 -3.62 1.22
C ASN A 53 7.86 -4.70 1.07
N THR A 54 7.53 -5.98 1.25
CA THR A 54 8.46 -7.09 0.98
C THR A 54 8.95 -7.07 -0.47
N ARG A 55 8.04 -6.88 -1.44
CA ARG A 55 8.42 -6.78 -2.86
C ARG A 55 9.23 -5.53 -3.17
N LEU A 56 8.91 -4.40 -2.55
CA LEU A 56 9.68 -3.17 -2.71
C LEU A 56 11.12 -3.36 -2.22
N GLY A 57 11.31 -3.95 -1.04
CA GLY A 57 12.63 -4.24 -0.49
C GLY A 57 13.45 -5.17 -1.38
N GLN A 58 12.83 -6.22 -1.91
CA GLN A 58 13.49 -7.12 -2.88
C GLN A 58 13.96 -6.38 -4.14
N LEU A 59 13.11 -5.53 -4.70
CA LEU A 59 13.46 -4.75 -5.88
C LEU A 59 14.56 -3.73 -5.58
N GLN A 60 14.57 -3.12 -4.39
CA GLN A 60 15.62 -2.19 -3.96
C GLN A 60 16.97 -2.89 -3.81
N CYS A 61 17.00 -4.08 -3.21
CA CYS A 61 18.21 -4.91 -3.15
C CYS A 61 18.71 -5.31 -4.55
N GLN A 62 17.82 -5.57 -5.51
CA GLN A 62 18.21 -5.90 -6.90
C GLN A 62 18.79 -4.72 -7.70
N ARG A 63 18.65 -3.48 -7.21
CA ARG A 63 19.25 -2.29 -7.83
C ARG A 63 20.67 -1.99 -7.34
N HIS A 64 21.06 -2.54 -6.19
CA HIS A 64 22.40 -2.41 -5.61
C HIS A 64 23.29 -3.56 -6.09
#